data_AF-A0A5E6NCK6-F1
#
_entry.id   AF-A0A5E6NCK6-F1
#
_cell.length_a   1.000
_cell.length_b   1.000
_cell.length_c   1.000
_cell.angle_alpha   90.00
_cell.angle_beta   90.00
_cell.angle_gamma   90.00
#
_symmetry.space_group_name_H-M   'P 1'
#
loop_
_entity.id
_entity.type
_entity.pdbx_description
1 polymer ?
#
loop_
_entity_poly.entity_id
_entity_poly.type
_entity_poly.pdbx_seq_one_letter_code
_entity_poly.pdbx_strand_id
1 'polypeptide(L)'
;MSTMEYKKYIATIDYSHDDKCFYGKLAMIDDLVTFEATNVAELESNFKNSVNDYIQTCEDLNRKPQKTYKGSFNLRIDPQLPQKYL
;
A
#
# COMPACT_ATOMS: atom_id res chain seq x y z
N MET A 1 3.08 12.14 -3.30
CA MET A 1 2.49 10.94 -2.69
C MET A 1 0.98 10.86 -2.93
N SER A 2 0.59 10.12 -3.97
CA SER A 2 -0.78 9.68 -4.21
C SER A 2 -0.94 8.23 -3.77
N THR A 3 -2.17 7.78 -3.49
CA THR A 3 -2.43 6.39 -3.06
C THR A 3 -3.45 5.70 -3.96
N MET A 4 -3.25 4.40 -4.20
CA MET A 4 -4.19 3.54 -4.92
C MET A 4 -4.60 2.34 -4.06
N GLU A 5 -5.84 1.86 -4.22
CA GLU A 5 -6.35 0.69 -3.52
C GLU A 5 -6.85 -0.37 -4.51
N TYR A 6 -6.46 -1.63 -4.31
CA TYR A 6 -6.97 -2.79 -5.05
C TYR A 6 -6.96 -4.04 -4.17
N LYS A 7 -8.06 -4.80 -4.13
CA LYS A 7 -8.19 -6.02 -3.30
C LYS A 7 -7.81 -5.83 -1.81
N LYS A 8 -8.04 -4.63 -1.25
CA LYS A 8 -7.61 -4.24 0.12
C LYS A 8 -6.09 -4.15 0.30
N TYR A 9 -5.35 -3.97 -0.78
CA TYR A 9 -3.95 -3.56 -0.79
C TYR A 9 -3.88 -2.10 -1.16
N ILE A 10 -2.99 -1.37 -0.48
CA ILE A 10 -2.76 0.04 -0.72
C ILE A 10 -1.38 0.17 -1.33
N ALA A 11 -1.22 1.01 -2.34
CA ALA A 11 0.07 1.40 -2.86
C ALA A 11 0.26 2.92 -2.76
N THR A 12 1.50 3.34 -2.51
CA THR A 12 1.93 4.74 -2.60
C THR A 12 2.62 4.96 -3.92
N ILE A 13 2.29 6.06 -4.61
CA ILE A 13 2.88 6.45 -5.89
C ILE A 13 3.57 7.80 -5.75
N ASP A 14 4.76 7.86 -6.30
CA ASP A 14 5.52 9.08 -6.52
C ASP A 14 6.04 9.14 -7.96
N TYR A 15 6.38 10.34 -8.42
CA TYR A 15 6.94 10.57 -9.74
C TYR A 15 8.44 10.84 -9.61
N SER A 16 9.26 10.07 -10.32
CA SER A 16 10.70 10.30 -10.46
C SER A 16 10.93 11.25 -11.62
N HIS A 17 11.54 12.42 -11.34
CA HIS A 17 11.91 13.37 -12.39
C HIS A 17 13.09 12.88 -13.22
N ASP A 18 14.07 12.24 -12.58
CA ASP A 18 15.27 11.68 -13.21
C ASP A 18 14.93 10.57 -14.20
N ASP A 19 14.08 9.62 -13.78
CA ASP A 19 13.70 8.46 -14.59
C ASP A 19 12.46 8.71 -15.47
N LYS A 20 11.82 9.88 -15.29
CA LYS A 20 10.58 10.30 -15.97
C LYS A 20 9.44 9.27 -15.88
N CYS A 21 9.38 8.52 -14.79
CA CYS A 21 8.38 7.48 -14.56
C CYS A 21 7.66 7.66 -13.22
N PHE A 22 6.49 7.05 -13.12
CA PHE A 22 5.81 6.85 -11.84
C PHE A 22 6.37 5.60 -11.18
N TYR A 23 6.76 5.73 -9.94
CA TYR A 23 7.19 4.64 -9.07
C TYR A 23 6.11 4.37 -8.03
N GLY A 24 5.68 3.13 -7.93
CA GLY A 24 4.68 2.64 -7.00
C GLY A 24 5.23 1.54 -6.11
N LYS A 25 4.82 1.52 -4.85
CA LYS A 25 5.11 0.42 -3.92
C LYS A 25 3.89 0.07 -3.08
N LEU A 26 3.70 -1.21 -2.79
CA LEU A 26 2.69 -1.64 -1.82
C LEU A 26 3.08 -1.12 -0.42
N ALA A 27 2.06 -0.69 0.32
CA ALA A 27 2.17 -0.18 1.66
C ALA A 27 1.49 -1.14 2.64
N MET A 28 1.90 -1.06 3.91
CA MET A 28 1.35 -1.87 5.01
C MET A 28 1.50 -3.39 4.83
N ILE A 29 2.60 -3.79 4.17
CA ILE A 29 3.10 -5.16 4.10
C ILE A 29 4.60 -5.15 4.44
N ASP A 30 5.12 -6.25 4.95
CA ASP A 30 6.55 -6.42 5.27
C ASP A 30 7.36 -6.77 4.01
N ASP A 31 6.72 -7.36 3.01
CA ASP A 31 7.35 -7.67 1.73
C ASP A 31 7.51 -6.42 0.85
N LEU A 32 8.61 -6.32 0.11
CA LEU A 32 8.81 -5.26 -0.86
C LEU A 32 8.19 -5.65 -2.20
N VAL A 33 7.08 -5.00 -2.55
CA VAL A 33 6.45 -5.14 -3.87
C VAL A 33 6.37 -3.77 -4.52
N THR A 34 6.99 -3.63 -5.68
CA THR A 34 7.16 -2.37 -6.40
C THR A 34 6.71 -2.52 -7.85
N PHE A 35 6.27 -1.41 -8.44
CA PHE A 35 5.88 -1.33 -9.84
C PHE A 35 6.19 0.04 -10.39
N GLU A 36 6.43 0.12 -11.69
CA GLU A 36 6.76 1.36 -12.38
C GLU A 36 5.89 1.50 -13.61
N ALA A 37 5.65 2.74 -14.05
CA ALA A 37 4.88 3.02 -15.26
C ALA A 37 5.21 4.38 -15.84
N THR A 38 5.04 4.52 -17.15
CA THR A 38 5.25 5.81 -17.85
C THR A 38 3.96 6.60 -18.03
N ASN A 39 2.81 5.94 -17.86
CA ASN A 39 1.50 6.54 -17.99
C ASN A 39 0.51 5.94 -16.98
N VAL A 40 -0.64 6.59 -16.82
CA VAL A 40 -1.65 6.22 -15.82
C VAL A 40 -2.28 4.86 -16.09
N ALA A 41 -2.51 4.50 -17.35
CA ALA A 41 -3.11 3.22 -17.71
C ALA A 41 -2.18 2.03 -17.36
N GLU A 42 -0.89 2.17 -17.68
CA GLU A 42 0.15 1.24 -17.25
C GLU A 42 0.26 1.16 -15.74
N LEU A 43 0.20 2.31 -15.05
CA LEU A 43 0.29 2.35 -13.59
C LEU A 43 -0.82 1.52 -12.94
N GLU A 44 -2.06 1.66 -13.41
CA GLU A 44 -3.19 0.86 -12.91
C GLU A 44 -3.05 -0.63 -13.21
N SER A 45 -2.60 -0.97 -14.42
CA SER A 45 -2.39 -2.35 -14.84
C SER A 45 -1.28 -3.02 -14.02
N ASN A 46 -0.12 -2.35 -13.93
CA ASN A 46 1.06 -2.86 -13.24
C ASN A 46 0.81 -2.97 -11.73
N PHE A 47 0.06 -2.05 -11.14
CA PHE A 47 -0.38 -2.18 -9.75
C PHE A 47 -1.24 -3.43 -9.54
N LYS A 48 -2.29 -3.64 -10.35
CA LYS A 48 -3.18 -4.80 -10.23
C LYS A 48 -2.42 -6.11 -10.42
N ASN A 49 -1.52 -6.16 -11.39
CA ASN A 49 -0.67 -7.33 -11.66
C ASN A 49 0.25 -7.60 -10.47
N SER A 50 0.96 -6.58 -9.97
CA SER A 50 1.85 -6.73 -8.81
C SER A 50 1.14 -7.23 -7.56
N VAL A 51 -0.09 -6.78 -7.31
CA VAL A 51 -0.92 -7.29 -6.21
C VAL A 51 -1.32 -8.76 -6.43
N ASN A 52 -1.71 -9.12 -7.65
CA ASN A 52 -2.08 -10.51 -7.96
C ASN A 52 -0.87 -11.44 -7.86
N ASP A 53 0.28 -11.03 -8.39
CA ASP A 53 1.53 -11.78 -8.36
C ASP A 53 2.02 -11.94 -6.91
N TYR A 54 1.87 -10.90 -6.08
CA TYR A 54 2.16 -11.00 -4.65
C TYR A 54 1.30 -12.05 -3.95
N ILE A 55 -0.01 -12.05 -4.20
CA ILE A 55 -0.94 -13.03 -3.62
C ILE A 55 -0.57 -14.44 -4.09
N GLN A 56 -0.35 -14.62 -5.39
CA GLN A 56 0.04 -15.91 -5.97
C GLN A 56 1.36 -16.41 -5.37
N THR A 57 2.38 -15.55 -5.30
CA THR A 57 3.67 -15.89 -4.71
C THR A 57 3.52 -16.30 -3.24
N CYS A 58 2.65 -15.64 -2.48
CA CYS A 58 2.37 -16.04 -1.10
C CYS A 58 1.72 -17.42 -1.04
N GLU A 59 0.73 -17.69 -1.91
CA GLU A 59 0.09 -19.01 -2.01
C GLU A 59 1.09 -20.11 -2.38
N ASP A 60 1.96 -19.87 -3.36
CA ASP A 60 3.00 -20.82 -3.81
C ASP A 60 4.02 -21.11 -2.70
N LEU A 61 4.30 -20.11 -1.84
CA LEU A 61 5.18 -20.25 -0.67
C LEU A 61 4.46 -20.82 0.57
N ASN A 62 3.19 -21.24 0.46
CA ASN A 62 2.35 -21.65 1.59
C ASN A 62 2.31 -20.62 2.73
N ARG A 63 2.42 -19.33 2.38
CA ARG A 63 2.38 -18.18 3.30
C ARG A 63 1.07 -17.45 3.13
N LYS A 64 0.52 -16.92 4.23
CA LYS A 64 -0.64 -16.02 4.14
C LYS A 64 -0.19 -14.66 3.62
N PRO A 65 -0.79 -14.14 2.53
CA PRO A 65 -0.46 -12.81 2.04
C PRO A 65 -0.85 -11.77 3.09
N GLN A 66 0.05 -10.85 3.37
CA GLN A 66 -0.14 -9.82 4.37
C GLN A 66 -1.10 -8.77 3.82
N LYS A 67 -2.12 -8.40 4.61
CA LYS A 67 -3.09 -7.38 4.20
C LYS A 67 -2.88 -6.13 5.02
N THR A 68 -3.24 -4.99 4.44
CA THR A 68 -3.22 -3.71 5.14
C THR A 68 -4.03 -3.82 6.43
N TYR A 69 -3.39 -3.63 7.58
CA TYR A 69 -4.07 -3.58 8.86
C TYR A 69 -4.90 -2.29 8.93
N LYS A 70 -6.21 -2.38 8.65
CA LYS A 70 -7.18 -1.41 9.19
C LYS A 70 -7.39 -1.75 10.68
N GLY A 71 -6.35 -1.56 11.49
CA GLY A 71 -6.49 -1.55 12.94
C GLY A 71 -7.34 -0.33 13.31
N SER A 72 -8.59 -0.53 13.70
CA SER A 72 -9.38 0.54 14.29
C SER A 72 -8.81 0.85 15.67
N PHE A 73 -8.04 1.92 15.78
CA PHE A 73 -7.59 2.42 17.06
C PHE A 73 -8.75 3.17 17.74
N ASN A 74 -9.61 2.42 18.43
CA ASN A 74 -10.69 2.99 19.21
C ASN A 74 -10.13 3.53 20.53
N LEU A 75 -9.65 4.77 20.53
CA LEU A 75 -9.23 5.47 21.74
C LEU A 75 -10.47 5.99 22.48
N ARG A 76 -10.80 5.39 23.64
CA ARG A 76 -11.74 6.00 24.59
C ARG A 76 -10.94 6.95 25.48
N ILE A 77 -11.03 8.24 25.21
CA ILE A 77 -10.41 9.29 26.03
C ILE A 77 -11.34 9.58 27.20
N ASP A 78 -10.82 9.55 28.43
CA ASP A 78 -11.53 10.03 29.61
C ASP A 78 -11.73 11.56 29.50
N PRO A 79 -12.95 12.09 29.64
CA PRO A 79 -13.22 13.53 29.50
C PRO A 79 -12.46 14.42 30.48
N GLN A 80 -11.79 13.88 31.50
CA GLN A 80 -10.96 14.65 32.42
C GLN A 80 -9.51 14.87 31.94
N LEU A 81 -9.10 14.31 30.79
CA LEU A 81 -7.74 14.50 30.29
C LEU A 81 -7.56 15.94 29.74
N PRO A 82 -6.60 16.74 30.26
CA PRO A 82 -6.37 18.08 29.76
C PRO A 82 -5.82 18.03 28.32
N GLN A 83 -6.36 18.87 27.44
CA GLN A 83 -6.05 18.95 26.00
C GLN A 83 -4.56 19.15 25.66
N LYS A 84 -3.74 19.54 26.64
CA LYS A 84 -2.28 19.72 26.47
C LYS A 84 -1.49 18.41 26.30
N TYR A 85 -2.14 17.25 26.43
CA TYR A 85 -1.52 15.93 26.30
C TYR A 85 -2.12 15.08 25.16
N LEU A 86 -2.97 15.68 24.33
CA LEU A 86 -3.42 15.14 23.05
C LEU A 86 -2.59 15.77 21.92
#